data_AF-A0A4Q5BI52-F1
#
_entry.id   AF-A0A4Q5BI52-F1
#
_cell.length_a   1.000
_cell.length_b   1.000
_cell.length_c   1.000
_cell.angle_alpha   90.00
_cell.angle_beta   90.00
_cell.angle_gamma   90.00
#
_symmetry.space_group_name_H-M   'P 1'
#
loop_
_entity.id
_entity.type
_entity.pdbx_description
1 polymer ?
#
loop_
_entity_poly.entity_id
_entity_poly.type
_entity_poly.pdbx_seq_one_letter_code
_entity_poly.pdbx_strand_id
1 'polypeptide(L)'
;MLHTSAAILAAVFCSLASALPTSNIVARAGGPAITPIPSNCTVTDPLPTDPNTSYVPAPAAHDDILYSSYYPSYTSNTTAMAQQCLQQCYGYGYHVECKTAYWAENVVVPAGYYGTAGGQLETACLMFSRALTGDDFVAAPEGQGTSATASNIAC
;
A
#
# COMPACT_ATOMS: atom_id res chain seq x y z
N MET A 1 -37.46 46.08 -56.06
CA MET A 1 -36.72 46.54 -54.87
C MET A 1 -37.62 46.37 -53.65
N LEU A 2 -37.35 45.36 -52.81
CA LEU A 2 -37.45 45.40 -51.33
C LEU A 2 -37.11 44.01 -50.77
N HIS A 3 -36.10 43.98 -49.89
CA HIS A 3 -35.86 43.16 -48.68
C HIS A 3 -36.61 41.81 -48.55
N THR A 4 -36.02 40.74 -48.03
CA THR A 4 -35.41 40.69 -46.69
C THR A 4 -34.71 39.34 -46.50
N SER A 5 -33.47 39.34 -46.00
CA SER A 5 -32.78 38.17 -45.46
C SER A 5 -33.22 37.92 -44.01
N ALA A 6 -33.58 36.67 -43.67
CA ALA A 6 -33.76 36.14 -42.31
C ALA A 6 -34.02 34.62 -42.45
N ALA A 7 -33.60 33.68 -41.61
CA ALA A 7 -32.78 33.69 -40.41
C ALA A 7 -32.23 32.26 -40.20
N ILE A 8 -31.23 32.20 -39.33
CA ILE A 8 -30.42 31.08 -38.87
C ILE A 8 -31.25 30.02 -38.13
N LEU A 9 -30.88 28.73 -38.23
CA LEU A 9 -31.20 27.74 -37.19
C LEU A 9 -30.01 26.82 -36.95
N ALA A 10 -29.51 26.95 -35.72
CA ALA A 10 -28.38 26.27 -35.14
C ALA A 10 -28.65 24.77 -34.96
N ALA A 11 -27.67 23.94 -35.31
CA ALA A 11 -27.57 22.57 -34.82
C ALA A 11 -26.27 22.47 -34.01
N VAL A 12 -26.41 22.67 -32.70
CA VAL A 12 -25.37 22.42 -31.69
C VAL A 12 -25.19 20.91 -31.60
N PHE A 13 -24.12 20.37 -32.19
CA PHE A 13 -23.70 19.01 -31.88
C PHE A 13 -22.97 19.04 -30.54
N CYS A 14 -23.67 18.64 -29.48
CA CYS A 14 -23.05 18.30 -28.20
C CYS A 14 -22.06 17.16 -28.42
N SER A 15 -20.77 17.47 -28.36
CA SER A 15 -19.71 16.48 -28.17
C SER A 15 -19.87 15.90 -26.75
N LEU A 16 -20.54 14.75 -26.63
CA LEU A 16 -20.38 13.90 -25.46
C LEU A 16 -18.97 13.30 -25.51
N ALA A 17 -17.99 14.07 -25.06
CA ALA A 17 -16.73 13.51 -24.61
C ALA A 17 -17.05 12.69 -23.36
N SER A 18 -17.29 11.40 -23.55
CA SER A 18 -17.19 10.41 -22.49
C SER A 18 -15.75 10.45 -21.99
N ALA A 19 -15.46 11.35 -21.05
CA ALA A 19 -14.26 11.25 -20.24
C ALA A 19 -14.45 9.99 -19.40
N LEU A 20 -14.01 8.85 -19.94
CA LEU A 20 -13.76 7.68 -19.11
C LEU A 20 -12.88 8.16 -17.95
N PRO A 21 -13.14 7.74 -16.70
CA PRO A 21 -12.20 8.00 -15.64
C PRO A 21 -10.85 7.48 -16.14
N THR A 22 -9.90 8.38 -16.30
CA THR A 22 -8.50 8.02 -16.32
C THR A 22 -8.24 7.50 -14.92
N SER A 23 -8.51 6.22 -14.71
CA SER A 23 -7.86 5.48 -13.65
C SER A 23 -6.38 5.74 -13.89
N ASN A 24 -5.80 6.67 -13.15
CA ASN A 24 -4.37 6.94 -13.13
C ASN A 24 -3.73 5.73 -12.45
N ILE A 25 -3.87 4.55 -13.06
CA ILE A 25 -3.09 3.37 -12.76
C ILE A 25 -1.77 3.64 -13.43
N VAL A 26 -0.97 4.49 -12.79
CA VAL A 26 0.46 4.45 -13.02
C VAL A 26 0.89 3.12 -12.43
N ALA A 27 0.87 2.08 -13.26
CA ALA A 27 1.64 0.88 -13.00
C ALA A 27 3.10 1.34 -12.93
N ARG A 28 3.63 1.52 -11.72
CA ARG A 28 5.06 1.77 -11.56
C ARG A 28 5.79 0.48 -11.93
N ALA A 29 6.82 0.62 -12.74
CA ALA A 29 7.69 -0.46 -13.16
C ALA A 29 8.33 -1.11 -11.91
N GLY A 30 7.77 -2.24 -11.47
CA GLY A 30 8.25 -3.00 -10.32
C GLY A 30 7.95 -2.38 -8.96
N GLY A 31 8.05 -3.21 -7.91
CA GLY A 31 8.10 -2.75 -6.52
C GLY A 31 9.46 -2.12 -6.19
N PRO A 32 9.61 -1.55 -4.99
CA PRO A 32 10.89 -1.01 -4.51
C PRO A 32 12.02 -2.05 -4.60
N ALA A 33 13.24 -1.59 -4.82
CA ALA A 33 14.39 -2.48 -4.92
C ALA A 33 14.66 -3.18 -3.57
N ILE A 34 14.91 -4.48 -3.59
CA ILE A 34 15.35 -5.23 -2.41
C ILE A 34 16.81 -4.86 -2.12
N THR A 35 17.04 -3.92 -1.21
CA THR A 35 18.37 -3.42 -0.86
C THR A 35 18.77 -3.91 0.52
N PRO A 36 19.95 -4.54 0.70
CA PRO A 36 20.43 -4.94 2.03
C PRO A 36 20.51 -3.75 2.98
N ILE A 37 20.02 -3.93 4.21
CA ILE A 37 20.09 -2.92 5.26
C ILE A 37 21.54 -2.83 5.75
N PRO A 38 22.16 -1.65 5.76
CA PRO A 38 23.52 -1.46 6.26
C PRO A 38 23.65 -1.83 7.75
N SER A 39 24.83 -2.30 8.14
CA SER A 39 25.11 -2.69 9.54
C SER A 39 25.15 -1.52 10.53
N ASN A 40 25.25 -0.27 10.04
CA ASN A 40 25.16 0.92 10.88
C ASN A 40 23.72 1.38 11.14
N CYS A 41 22.72 0.74 10.52
CA CYS A 41 21.32 1.02 10.81
C CYS A 41 20.84 0.17 11.99
N THR A 42 19.94 0.72 12.79
CA THR A 42 19.24 0.02 13.86
C THR A 42 17.89 -0.45 13.34
N VAL A 43 17.53 -1.70 13.65
CA VAL A 43 16.20 -2.27 13.39
C VAL A 43 15.54 -2.60 14.73
N THR A 44 14.33 -2.07 14.95
CA THR A 44 13.57 -2.30 16.19
C THR A 44 12.16 -2.80 15.87
N ASP A 45 11.66 -3.76 16.65
CA ASP A 45 10.30 -4.27 16.53
C ASP A 45 9.32 -3.38 17.32
N PRO A 46 8.35 -2.72 16.66
CA PRO A 46 7.33 -1.92 17.32
C PRO A 46 6.07 -2.72 17.71
N LEU A 47 5.98 -4.02 17.38
CA LEU A 47 4.79 -4.80 17.69
C LEU A 47 4.58 -4.94 19.21
N PRO A 48 3.32 -4.94 19.68
CA PRO A 48 3.02 -5.27 21.08
C PRO A 48 3.48 -6.68 21.46
N THR A 49 3.79 -6.89 22.74
CA THR A 49 4.52 -8.08 23.23
C THR A 49 3.64 -9.25 23.68
N ASP A 50 2.36 -9.30 23.31
CA ASP A 50 1.49 -10.43 23.66
C ASP A 50 1.68 -11.60 22.68
N PRO A 51 2.24 -12.75 23.12
CA PRO A 51 2.54 -13.87 22.23
C PRO A 51 1.29 -14.59 21.70
N ASN A 52 0.11 -14.37 22.28
CA ASN A 52 -1.14 -15.01 21.84
C ASN A 52 -1.95 -14.15 20.89
N THR A 53 -1.51 -12.92 20.63
CA THR A 53 -2.25 -11.95 19.84
C THR A 53 -1.49 -11.65 18.55
N SER A 54 -2.18 -11.84 17.43
CA SER A 54 -1.76 -11.32 16.13
C SER A 54 -2.15 -9.85 16.03
N TYR A 55 -1.34 -9.04 15.36
CA TYR A 55 -1.55 -7.59 15.25
C TYR A 55 -1.51 -7.14 13.81
N VAL A 56 -2.39 -6.21 13.46
CA VAL A 56 -2.39 -5.51 12.16
C VAL A 56 -2.28 -4.00 12.39
N PRO A 57 -1.74 -3.23 11.42
CA PRO A 57 -1.72 -1.78 11.52
C PRO A 57 -3.13 -1.22 11.70
N ALA A 58 -3.31 -0.38 12.71
CA ALA A 58 -4.55 0.33 12.98
C ALA A 58 -4.95 1.18 11.77
N PRO A 59 -6.26 1.38 11.51
CA PRO A 59 -6.72 2.22 10.39
C PRO A 59 -6.08 3.61 10.36
N ALA A 60 -5.80 4.20 11.53
CA ALA A 60 -5.16 5.52 11.63
C ALA A 60 -3.71 5.54 11.10
N ALA A 61 -3.00 4.41 11.08
CA ALA A 61 -1.66 4.31 10.51
C ALA A 61 -1.68 4.21 8.98
N HIS A 62 -2.83 3.93 8.36
CA HIS A 62 -2.91 3.68 6.91
C HIS A 62 -2.65 4.95 6.09
N ASP A 63 -2.89 6.13 6.66
CA ASP A 63 -2.60 7.42 6.03
C ASP A 63 -1.09 7.63 5.80
N ASP A 64 -0.24 6.90 6.54
CA ASP A 64 1.22 6.97 6.42
C ASP A 64 1.81 5.94 5.45
N ILE A 65 0.98 5.09 4.82
CA ILE A 65 1.45 4.06 3.87
C ILE A 65 2.00 4.73 2.60
N LEU A 66 3.30 4.52 2.34
CA LEU A 66 3.98 4.93 1.10
C LEU A 66 3.80 3.91 -0.02
N TYR A 67 3.78 2.63 0.35
CA TYR A 67 3.68 1.53 -0.58
C TYR A 67 3.02 0.34 0.10
N SER A 68 2.17 -0.34 -0.65
CA SER A 68 1.53 -1.58 -0.24
C SER A 68 1.61 -2.58 -1.38
N SER A 69 2.02 -3.80 -1.07
CA SER A 69 1.85 -4.94 -1.96
C SER A 69 1.08 -6.06 -1.27
N TYR A 70 0.15 -6.64 -2.03
CA TYR A 70 -0.63 -7.81 -1.63
C TYR A 70 -0.43 -8.92 -2.67
N TYR A 71 -0.13 -10.13 -2.22
CA TYR A 71 0.19 -11.26 -3.08
C TYR A 71 -0.12 -12.61 -2.39
N PRO A 72 -0.37 -13.68 -3.17
CA PRO A 72 -0.62 -14.99 -2.60
C PRO A 72 0.60 -15.48 -1.81
N SER A 73 0.38 -16.11 -0.66
CA SER A 73 1.47 -16.79 0.03
C SER A 73 1.99 -17.94 -0.85
N TYR A 74 3.24 -17.83 -1.30
CA TYR A 74 3.87 -18.77 -2.22
C TYR A 74 5.03 -19.55 -1.58
N THR A 75 5.34 -19.26 -0.31
CA THR A 75 6.43 -19.88 0.44
C THR A 75 6.07 -19.93 1.92
N SER A 76 6.53 -20.98 2.62
CA SER A 76 6.39 -21.08 4.07
C SER A 76 7.51 -20.36 4.84
N ASN A 77 8.51 -19.81 4.14
CA ASN A 77 9.62 -19.09 4.76
C ASN A 77 9.25 -17.63 5.04
N THR A 78 8.38 -17.42 6.02
CA THR A 78 7.84 -16.11 6.40
C THR A 78 8.92 -15.13 6.86
N THR A 79 9.94 -15.61 7.58
CA THR A 79 11.08 -14.78 8.00
C THR A 79 11.84 -14.18 6.82
N ALA A 80 12.15 -14.97 5.79
CA ALA A 80 12.83 -14.44 4.60
C ALA A 80 11.96 -13.43 3.85
N MET A 81 10.64 -13.66 3.81
CA MET A 81 9.68 -12.75 3.18
C MET A 81 9.55 -11.42 3.94
N ALA A 82 9.45 -11.46 5.26
CA ALA A 82 9.47 -10.27 6.11
C ALA A 82 10.79 -9.49 5.95
N GLN A 83 11.93 -10.19 5.88
CA GLN A 83 13.22 -9.57 5.63
C GLN A 83 13.29 -8.90 4.25
N GLN A 84 12.75 -9.52 3.19
CA GLN A 84 12.66 -8.90 1.87
C GLN A 84 11.77 -7.67 1.90
N CYS A 85 10.63 -7.71 2.58
CA CYS A 85 9.76 -6.55 2.75
C CYS A 85 10.51 -5.37 3.42
N LEU A 86 11.28 -5.65 4.47
CA LEU A 86 12.11 -4.66 5.14
C LEU A 86 13.22 -4.10 4.23
N GLN A 87 13.86 -4.95 3.43
CA GLN A 87 14.86 -4.53 2.45
C GLN A 87 14.26 -3.70 1.30
N GLN A 88 13.00 -3.95 0.92
CA GLN A 88 12.27 -3.10 -0.03
C GLN A 88 11.91 -1.75 0.59
N CYS A 89 11.52 -1.71 1.87
CA CYS A 89 11.34 -0.47 2.61
C CYS A 89 12.65 0.34 2.61
N TYR A 90 13.78 -0.28 2.98
CA TYR A 90 15.08 0.39 2.91
C TYR A 90 15.42 0.84 1.48
N GLY A 91 15.10 0.07 0.45
CA GLY A 91 15.30 0.43 -0.96
C GLY A 91 14.27 1.40 -1.54
N TYR A 92 13.30 1.88 -0.75
CA TYR A 92 12.30 2.81 -1.21
C TYR A 92 12.89 4.22 -1.36
N GLY A 93 12.67 4.85 -2.52
CA GLY A 93 13.13 6.23 -2.78
C GLY A 93 14.64 6.36 -2.67
N TYR A 94 15.09 7.28 -1.81
CA TYR A 94 16.50 7.53 -1.49
C TYR A 94 16.93 6.92 -0.13
N HIS A 95 16.27 5.83 0.29
CA HIS A 95 16.54 5.10 1.53
C HIS A 95 16.17 5.82 2.82
N VAL A 96 15.40 6.90 2.74
CA VAL A 96 15.06 7.74 3.90
C VAL A 96 13.56 7.92 4.11
N GLU A 97 12.75 7.61 3.11
CA GLU A 97 11.31 7.87 3.11
C GLU A 97 10.56 6.80 3.87
N CYS A 98 10.89 5.52 3.65
CA CYS A 98 10.29 4.44 4.42
C CYS A 98 11.00 4.29 5.76
N LYS A 99 10.20 4.29 6.84
CA LYS A 99 10.67 4.19 8.22
C LYS A 99 10.23 2.90 8.89
N THR A 100 9.18 2.26 8.41
CA THR A 100 8.69 0.98 8.94
C THR A 100 8.24 0.07 7.80
N ALA A 101 8.63 -1.19 7.88
CA ALA A 101 7.99 -2.25 7.10
C ALA A 101 7.14 -3.11 8.02
N TYR A 102 5.94 -3.46 7.58
CA TYR A 102 5.08 -4.46 8.16
C TYR A 102 4.85 -5.57 7.14
N TRP A 103 5.02 -6.81 7.57
CA TRP A 103 4.76 -7.99 6.76
C TRP A 103 3.88 -8.96 7.54
N ALA A 104 2.84 -9.49 6.91
CA ALA A 104 2.03 -10.56 7.50
C ALA A 104 1.27 -11.34 6.43
N GLU A 105 0.89 -12.56 6.75
CA GLU A 105 -0.06 -13.34 5.99
C GLU A 105 -1.49 -13.05 6.44
N ASN A 106 -2.47 -13.45 5.61
CA ASN A 106 -3.89 -13.31 5.91
C ASN A 106 -4.31 -11.87 6.26
N VAL A 107 -3.81 -10.90 5.52
CA VAL A 107 -4.20 -9.49 5.65
C VAL A 107 -5.27 -9.19 4.61
N VAL A 108 -6.32 -8.48 5.03
CA VAL A 108 -7.41 -8.08 4.13
C VAL A 108 -6.88 -7.08 3.11
N VAL A 109 -7.05 -7.41 1.82
CA VAL A 109 -6.75 -6.48 0.74
C VAL A 109 -7.78 -5.34 0.74
N PRO A 110 -7.35 -4.06 0.75
CA PRO A 110 -8.27 -2.95 0.73
C PRO A 110 -8.99 -2.83 -0.62
N ALA A 111 -10.23 -2.37 -0.59
CA ALA A 111 -10.98 -2.05 -1.79
C ALA A 111 -10.23 -1.02 -2.64
N GLY A 112 -10.26 -1.19 -3.97
CA GLY A 112 -9.56 -0.32 -4.90
C GLY A 112 -8.09 -0.65 -5.13
N TYR A 113 -7.48 -1.58 -4.37
CA TYR A 113 -6.13 -2.06 -4.65
C TYR A 113 -6.08 -2.68 -6.06
N TYR A 114 -5.37 -2.04 -6.98
CA TYR A 114 -5.40 -2.31 -8.42
C TYR A 114 -6.81 -2.46 -9.02
N GLY A 115 -7.78 -1.70 -8.51
CA GLY A 115 -9.18 -1.74 -8.97
C GLY A 115 -9.95 -2.99 -8.54
N THR A 116 -9.41 -3.80 -7.63
CA THR A 116 -10.12 -4.95 -7.05
C THR A 116 -11.20 -4.52 -6.07
N ALA A 117 -12.20 -5.37 -5.82
CA ALA A 117 -13.22 -5.12 -4.81
C ALA A 117 -12.65 -5.15 -3.37
N GLY A 118 -11.47 -5.74 -3.17
CA GLY A 118 -10.90 -6.00 -1.85
C GLY A 118 -11.65 -7.07 -1.06
N GLY A 119 -11.24 -7.28 0.19
CA GLY A 119 -11.88 -8.21 1.13
C GLY A 119 -11.27 -9.61 1.16
N GLN A 120 -10.59 -10.05 0.09
CA GLN A 120 -9.82 -11.28 0.12
C GLN A 120 -8.61 -11.15 1.06
N LEU A 121 -8.17 -12.29 1.60
CA LEU A 121 -6.98 -12.39 2.45
C LEU A 121 -5.76 -12.72 1.60
N GLU A 122 -4.70 -11.95 1.75
CA GLU A 122 -3.43 -12.12 1.03
C GLU A 122 -2.24 -11.93 1.98
N THR A 123 -1.03 -12.21 1.50
CA THR A 123 0.19 -11.74 2.16
C THR A 123 0.37 -10.26 1.87
N ALA A 124 0.61 -9.45 2.90
CA ALA A 124 0.87 -8.03 2.75
C ALA A 124 2.33 -7.69 3.07
N CYS A 125 2.90 -6.79 2.27
CA CYS A 125 4.06 -5.98 2.64
C CYS A 125 3.64 -4.51 2.59
N LEU A 126 3.59 -3.87 3.75
CA LEU A 126 3.18 -2.48 3.93
C LEU A 126 4.38 -1.65 4.38
N MET A 127 4.57 -0.50 3.77
CA MET A 127 5.71 0.40 4.00
C MET A 127 5.19 1.76 4.43
N PHE A 128 5.66 2.25 5.59
CA PHE A 128 5.16 3.48 6.21
C PHE A 128 6.22 4.58 6.18
N SER A 129 5.76 5.83 6.06
CA SER A 129 6.60 7.04 6.02
C SER A 129 7.16 7.47 7.38
N ARG A 130 6.65 6.89 8.46
CA ARG A 130 7.07 7.16 9.85
C ARG A 130 7.33 5.88 10.61
N ALA A 131 8.10 6.01 11.69
CA ALA A 131 8.26 4.93 12.65
C ALA A 131 6.89 4.65 13.30
N LEU A 132 6.48 3.38 13.31
CA LEU A 132 5.31 2.93 14.06
C LEU A 132 5.68 2.61 15.51
N THR A 133 4.69 2.64 16.37
CA THR A 133 4.75 2.31 17.79
C THR A 133 3.70 1.24 18.11
N GLY A 134 3.72 0.67 19.32
CA GLY A 134 2.71 -0.31 19.74
C GLY A 134 1.26 0.18 19.61
N ASP A 135 1.04 1.49 19.78
CA ASP A 135 -0.29 2.13 19.67
C ASP A 135 -0.80 2.22 18.22
N ASP A 136 0.08 2.01 17.24
CA ASP A 136 -0.27 1.98 15.82
C ASP A 136 -0.76 0.60 15.36
N PHE A 137 -0.89 -0.35 16.28
CA PHE A 137 -1.36 -1.71 16.02
C PHE A 137 -2.61 -2.02 16.82
N VAL A 138 -3.49 -2.82 16.22
CA VAL A 138 -4.68 -3.37 16.87
C VAL A 138 -4.65 -4.88 16.77
N ALA A 139 -5.29 -5.55 17.71
CA ALA A 139 -5.48 -7.00 17.65
C ALA A 139 -6.17 -7.37 16.34
N ALA A 140 -5.59 -8.30 15.61
CA ALA A 140 -6.13 -8.81 14.36
C ALA A 140 -7.37 -9.68 14.65
N PRO A 141 -8.42 -9.63 13.81
CA PRO A 141 -9.49 -10.62 13.86
C PRO A 141 -8.93 -12.05 13.76
N GLU A 142 -9.69 -13.02 14.28
CA GLU A 142 -9.28 -14.43 14.26
C GLU A 142 -8.90 -14.88 12.84
N GLY A 143 -7.71 -15.48 12.70
CA GLY A 143 -7.17 -15.95 11.42
C GLY A 143 -6.50 -14.88 10.54
N GLN A 144 -6.44 -13.61 10.97
CA GLN A 144 -5.78 -12.53 10.22
C GLN A 144 -4.43 -12.11 10.81
N GLY A 145 -3.59 -11.49 9.97
CA GLY A 145 -2.28 -10.95 10.36
C GLY A 145 -1.29 -12.02 10.83
N THR A 146 -1.48 -13.28 10.42
CA THR A 146 -0.64 -14.38 10.89
C THR A 146 0.82 -14.17 10.49
N SER A 147 1.75 -14.62 11.35
CA SER A 147 3.19 -14.41 11.14
C SER A 147 3.59 -12.93 11.02
N ALA A 148 2.81 -12.02 11.64
CA ALA A 148 3.09 -10.59 11.60
C ALA A 148 4.50 -10.27 12.10
N THR A 149 5.17 -9.43 11.34
CA THR A 149 6.45 -8.82 11.69
C THR A 149 6.35 -7.34 11.34
N ALA A 150 6.75 -6.46 12.26
CA ALA A 150 7.00 -5.07 11.95
C ALA A 150 8.44 -4.72 12.31
N SER A 151 9.02 -3.75 11.61
CA SER A 151 10.39 -3.35 11.84
C SER A 151 10.59 -1.91 11.43
N ASN A 152 10.95 -1.07 12.41
CA ASN A 152 11.39 0.29 12.18
C ASN A 152 12.86 0.29 11.78
N ILE A 153 13.24 1.10 10.79
CA ILE A 153 14.63 1.29 10.36
C ILE A 153 15.08 2.70 10.76
N ALA A 154 16.20 2.78 11.46
CA ALA A 154 16.88 4.03 11.77
C ALA A 154 18.34 3.96 11.32
N CYS A 155 18.67 4.75 10.31
CA CYS A 155 20.01 5.10 9.85
C CYS A 155 20.14 6.64 9.96
#